data_AF-A0A352UI03-F1
#
_entry.id   AF-A0A352UI03-F1
#
_cell.length_a   1.000
_cell.length_b   1.000
_cell.length_c   1.000
_cell.angle_alpha   90.00
_cell.angle_beta   90.00
_cell.angle_gamma   90.00
#
_symmetry.space_group_name_H-M   'P 1'
#
loop_
_entity.id
_entity.type
_entity.pdbx_description
1 polymer ?
#
loop_
_entity_poly.entity_id
_entity_poly.type
_entity_poly.pdbx_seq_one_letter_code
_entity_poly.pdbx_strand_id
1 'polypeptide(L)'
;GYEGVGCAICRSAGSMLSEVIKGHTLEGVEEISGLFQDMMFGAEPSEEQAALLGDLTSMTGVRAFPIRIKCALLAWSAIEDRISEHQRRQP
;
A
#
# COMPACT_ATOMS: atom_id res chain seq x y z
N GLY A 1 -6.16 6.44 -12.12
CA GLY A 1 -7.08 6.76 -11.01
C GLY A 1 -7.53 5.47 -10.36
N TYR A 2 -7.98 5.54 -9.11
CA TYR A 2 -8.50 4.39 -8.36
C TYR A 2 -10.04 4.35 -8.42
N GLU A 3 -10.59 3.15 -8.63
CA GLU A 3 -12.02 2.87 -8.47
C GLU A 3 -12.17 1.56 -7.69
N GLY A 4 -13.02 1.54 -6.67
CA GLY A 4 -13.20 0.37 -5.83
C GLY A 4 -14.37 0.52 -4.86
N VAL A 5 -14.99 -0.62 -4.51
CA VAL A 5 -16.10 -0.72 -3.56
C VAL A 5 -15.63 -1.47 -2.32
N GLY A 6 -15.89 -0.91 -1.15
CA GLY A 6 -15.49 -1.51 0.12
C GLY A 6 -15.75 -0.57 1.29
N CYS A 7 -15.32 -1.00 2.49
CA CYS A 7 -15.38 -0.17 3.67
C CYS A 7 -14.52 1.10 3.53
N ALA A 8 -14.78 2.12 4.35
CA ALA A 8 -14.07 3.40 4.30
C ALA A 8 -12.53 3.23 4.29
N ILE A 9 -12.00 2.33 5.12
CA ILE A 9 -10.55 2.01 5.19
C ILE A 9 -10.02 1.52 3.85
N CYS A 10 -10.73 0.60 3.19
CA CYS A 10 -10.31 0.06 1.89
C CYS A 10 -10.30 1.14 0.80
N ARG A 11 -11.31 2.02 0.79
CA ARG A 11 -11.41 3.10 -0.18
C ARG A 11 -10.33 4.16 0.05
N SER A 12 -10.10 4.55 1.31
CA SER A 12 -9.04 5.48 1.68
C SER A 12 -7.67 4.92 1.31
N ALA A 13 -7.39 3.66 1.67
CA ALA A 13 -6.14 2.98 1.33
C ALA A 13 -5.90 2.98 -0.18
N GLY A 14 -6.89 2.57 -0.99
CA GLY A 14 -6.76 2.56 -2.45
C GLY A 14 -6.57 3.95 -3.07
N SER A 15 -7.22 4.98 -2.51
CA SER A 15 -7.04 6.36 -2.95
C SER A 15 -5.63 6.87 -2.66
N MET A 16 -5.16 6.76 -1.41
CA MET A 16 -3.83 7.19 -0.98
C MET A 16 -2.75 6.45 -1.76
N LEU A 17 -2.90 5.13 -1.88
CA LEU A 17 -2.05 4.27 -2.68
C LEU A 17 -1.89 4.79 -4.11
N SER A 18 -3.00 5.12 -4.77
CA SER A 18 -2.98 5.57 -6.16
C SER A 18 -2.25 6.89 -6.38
N GLU A 19 -2.12 7.72 -5.34
CA GLU A 19 -1.33 8.94 -5.38
C GLU A 19 0.14 8.66 -5.08
N VAL A 20 0.43 7.88 -4.02
CA VAL A 20 1.79 7.57 -3.56
C VAL A 20 2.62 6.86 -4.64
N ILE A 21 2.04 5.94 -5.40
CA ILE A 21 2.80 5.18 -6.40
C ILE A 21 3.04 5.94 -7.71
N LYS A 22 2.45 7.13 -7.90
CA LYS A 22 2.61 7.88 -9.16
C LYS A 22 4.06 8.34 -9.31
N GLY A 23 4.65 8.00 -10.46
CA GLY A 23 6.03 8.40 -10.79
C GLY A 23 7.11 7.51 -10.16
N HIS A 24 6.74 6.51 -9.35
CA HIS A 24 7.68 5.50 -8.87
C HIS A 24 7.96 4.43 -9.95
N THR A 25 9.16 3.85 -9.88
CA THR A 25 9.51 2.63 -10.63
C THR A 25 8.79 1.42 -10.03
N LEU A 26 8.74 0.30 -10.76
CA LEU A 26 8.14 -0.94 -10.22
C LEU A 26 8.82 -1.38 -8.92
N GLU A 27 10.15 -1.29 -8.86
CA GLU A 27 10.95 -1.59 -7.66
C GLU A 27 10.57 -0.65 -6.49
N GLY A 28 10.39 0.65 -6.76
CA GLY A 28 9.95 1.59 -5.75
C GLY A 28 8.52 1.31 -5.24
N VAL A 29 7.64 0.82 -6.11
CA VAL A 29 6.28 0.40 -5.70
C VAL A 29 6.33 -0.85 -4.82
N GLU A 30 7.20 -1.81 -5.13
CA GLU A 30 7.44 -2.99 -4.28
C GLU A 30 8.00 -2.61 -2.91
N GLU A 31 8.94 -1.66 -2.85
CA GLU A 31 9.48 -1.13 -1.60
C GLU A 31 8.39 -0.49 -0.74
N ILE A 32 7.57 0.40 -1.32
CA ILE A 32 6.46 1.04 -0.59
C ILE A 32 5.44 -0.01 -0.10
N SER A 33 5.16 -1.05 -0.90
CA SER A 33 4.28 -2.15 -0.47
C SER A 33 4.82 -2.85 0.76
N GLY A 34 6.11 -3.21 0.76
CA GLY A 34 6.77 -3.85 1.89
C GLY A 34 6.73 -3.00 3.15
N LEU A 35 7.11 -1.72 3.03
CA LEU A 35 7.07 -0.76 4.15
C LEU A 35 5.65 -0.60 4.72
N PHE A 36 4.63 -0.55 3.85
CA PHE A 36 3.25 -0.41 4.31
C PHE A 36 2.76 -1.68 5.02
N GLN A 37 3.11 -2.86 4.52
CA GLN A 37 2.80 -4.13 5.16
C GLN A 37 3.45 -4.24 6.54
N ASP A 38 4.75 -3.97 6.62
CA ASP A 38 5.49 -3.98 7.88
C ASP A 38 4.88 -2.99 8.90
N MET A 39 4.55 -1.78 8.44
CA MET A 39 3.86 -0.79 9.27
C MET A 39 2.52 -1.30 9.79
N MET A 40 1.72 -1.98 8.96
CA MET A 40 0.44 -2.56 9.39
C MET A 40 0.62 -3.71 10.41
N PHE A 41 1.74 -4.41 10.37
CA PHE A 41 2.07 -5.50 11.30
C PHE A 41 2.85 -5.06 12.54
N GLY A 42 3.09 -3.77 12.70
CA GLY A 42 3.63 -3.20 13.94
C GLY A 42 5.05 -2.64 13.84
N ALA A 43 5.67 -2.65 12.66
CA ALA A 43 6.92 -1.94 12.47
C ALA A 43 6.71 -0.43 12.54
N GLU A 44 7.71 0.26 13.06
CA GLU A 44 7.77 1.72 13.01
C GLU A 44 8.73 2.11 11.88
N PRO A 45 8.25 2.82 10.84
CA PRO A 45 9.11 3.28 9.76
C PRO A 45 10.11 4.33 10.27
N SER A 46 11.33 4.32 9.72
CA SER A 46 12.29 5.42 9.87
C SER A 46 11.73 6.72 9.26
N GLU A 47 12.38 7.86 9.51
CA GLU A 47 11.97 9.14 8.91
C GLU A 47 11.98 9.09 7.37
N GLU A 48 12.97 8.40 6.79
CA GLU A 48 13.09 8.21 5.34
C GLU A 48 11.97 7.29 4.81
N GLN A 49 11.68 6.19 5.53
CA GLN A 49 10.60 5.26 5.17
C GLN A 49 9.22 5.93 5.30
N ALA A 50 9.03 6.77 6.31
CA ALA A 50 7.80 7.54 6.48
C ALA A 50 7.61 8.56 5.35
N ALA A 51 8.70 9.18 4.88
CA ALA A 51 8.67 10.06 3.73
C ALA A 51 8.26 9.33 2.44
N LEU A 52 8.75 8.10 2.23
CA LEU A 52 8.34 7.24 1.11
C LEU A 52 6.87 6.81 1.19
N LEU A 53 6.39 6.48 2.40
CA LEU A 53 4.99 6.11 2.62
C LEU A 53 4.02 7.28 2.44
N GLY A 54 4.46 8.52 2.70
CA GLY A 54 3.65 9.72 2.55
C GLY A 54 2.33 9.63 3.34
N ASP A 55 1.21 9.90 2.66
CA ASP A 55 -0.13 9.88 3.27
C ASP A 55 -0.53 8.51 3.86
N LEU A 56 0.10 7.42 3.42
CA LEU A 56 -0.17 6.08 3.96
C LEU A 56 0.20 5.96 5.44
N THR A 57 1.11 6.79 5.95
CA THR A 57 1.46 6.84 7.38
C THR A 57 0.27 7.16 8.29
N SER A 58 -0.74 7.86 7.77
CA SER A 58 -2.00 8.15 8.48
C SER A 58 -2.80 6.88 8.83
N MET A 59 -2.51 5.75 8.16
CA MET A 59 -3.17 4.47 8.38
C MET A 59 -2.63 3.70 9.58
N THR A 60 -1.59 4.19 10.27
CA THR A 60 -1.04 3.57 11.50
C THR A 60 -2.12 3.28 12.55
N GLY A 61 -3.17 4.10 12.65
CA GLY A 61 -4.31 3.85 13.55
C GLY A 61 -5.09 2.56 13.26
N VAL A 62 -5.01 2.01 12.04
CA VAL A 62 -5.65 0.74 11.67
C VAL A 62 -5.01 -0.46 12.40
N ARG A 63 -3.74 -0.34 12.85
CA ARG A 63 -3.04 -1.37 13.63
C ARG A 63 -3.79 -1.76 14.91
N ALA A 64 -4.55 -0.83 15.49
CA ALA A 64 -5.38 -1.09 16.67
C ALA A 64 -6.59 -2.01 16.37
N PHE A 65 -6.86 -2.31 15.10
CA PHE A 65 -8.01 -3.10 14.64
C PHE A 65 -7.54 -4.24 13.73
N PRO A 66 -7.03 -5.37 14.27
CA PRO A 66 -6.46 -6.47 13.48
C PRO A 66 -7.39 -6.99 12.37
N ILE A 67 -8.71 -7.02 12.62
CA ILE A 67 -9.71 -7.44 11.62
C ILE A 67 -9.81 -6.49 10.42
N ARG A 68 -9.32 -5.25 10.54
CA ARG A 68 -9.34 -4.21 9.49
C ARG A 68 -8.01 -4.07 8.75
N ILE A 69 -6.94 -4.73 9.21
CA ILE A 69 -5.64 -4.73 8.51
C ILE A 69 -5.82 -5.24 7.07
N LYS A 70 -6.55 -6.34 6.87
CA LYS A 70 -6.83 -6.86 5.53
C LYS A 70 -7.60 -5.87 4.65
N CYS A 71 -8.42 -4.99 5.22
CA CYS A 71 -9.09 -3.94 4.44
C CYS A 71 -8.10 -2.86 3.97
N ALA A 72 -7.07 -2.54 4.76
CA ALA A 72 -6.02 -1.61 4.36
C ALA A 72 -5.09 -2.20 3.30
N LEU A 73 -4.84 -3.51 3.35
CA LEU A 73 -3.95 -4.21 2.42
C LEU A 73 -4.60 -4.63 1.10
N LEU A 74 -5.94 -4.65 0.99
CA LEU A 74 -6.63 -5.18 -0.18
C LEU A 74 -6.28 -4.45 -1.50
N ALA A 75 -6.07 -3.14 -1.46
CA ALA A 75 -5.71 -2.40 -2.66
C ALA A 75 -4.29 -2.75 -3.17
N TRP A 76 -3.40 -3.19 -2.26
CA TRP A 76 -2.05 -3.60 -2.59
C TRP A 76 -1.99 -4.96 -3.28
N SER A 77 -2.82 -5.92 -2.88
CA SER A 77 -2.84 -7.23 -3.54
C SER A 77 -3.15 -7.11 -5.04
N ALA A 78 -4.01 -6.15 -5.41
CA ALA A 78 -4.29 -5.87 -6.81
C ALA A 78 -3.06 -5.33 -7.56
N ILE A 79 -2.20 -4.52 -6.91
CA ILE A 79 -0.96 -4.03 -7.52
C ILE A 79 0.05 -5.16 -7.67
N GLU A 80 0.24 -5.96 -6.62
CA GLU A 80 1.16 -7.10 -6.63
C GLU A 80 0.81 -8.10 -7.75
N ASP A 81 -0.48 -8.40 -7.93
CA ASP A 81 -0.95 -9.24 -9.02
C ASP A 81 -0.58 -8.65 -10.39
N ARG A 82 -0.72 -7.33 -10.56
CA ARG A 82 -0.41 -6.63 -11.81
C ARG A 82 1.09 -6.54 -12.08
N ILE A 83 1.90 -6.32 -11.06
CA ILE A 83 3.37 -6.33 -11.17
C ILE A 83 3.85 -7.73 -11.55
N SER A 84 3.33 -8.77 -10.87
CA SER A 84 3.64 -10.17 -11.16
C SER A 84 3.25 -10.57 -12.59
N GLU A 85 2.07 -10.14 -13.06
CA GLU A 85 1.68 -10.34 -14.47
C GLU A 85 2.61 -9.62 -15.45
N HIS A 86 3.05 -8.41 -15.13
CA HIS A 86 3.94 -7.62 -15.98
C HIS A 86 5.31 -8.29 -16.12
N GLN A 87 5.90 -8.73 -15.00
CA GLN A 87 7.17 -9.46 -14.97
C GLN A 87 7.09 -10.77 -15.76
N ARG A 88 5.99 -11.52 -15.68
CA ARG A 88 5.80 -12.76 -16.48
C ARG A 88 5.68 -12.50 -17.99
N ARG A 89 5.29 -11.30 -18.40
CA ARG A 89 5.09 -10.93 -19.82
C ARG A 89 6.32 -10.29 -20.46
N GLN A 90 7.30 -9.87 -19.68
CA GLN A 90 8.59 -9.35 -20.18
C GLN A 90 9.69 -10.39 -19.91
N PRO A 91 10.05 -11.22 -20.91
CA PRO A 91 11.15 -12.18 -20.79
C PRO A 91 12.53 -11.51 -20.79
#